data_AF-A0A7Z0LEB4-F1
#
_entry.id   AF-A0A7Z0LEB4-F1
#
_cell.length_a   1.000
_cell.length_b   1.000
_cell.length_c   1.000
_cell.angle_alpha   90.00
_cell.angle_beta   90.00
_cell.angle_gamma   90.00
#
_symmetry.space_group_name_H-M   'P 1'
#
loop_
_entity.id
_entity.type
_entity.pdbx_description
1 polymer ?
#
loop_
_entity_poly.entity_id
_entity_poly.type
_entity_poly.pdbx_seq_one_letter_code
_entity_poly.pdbx_strand_id
1 'polypeptide(L)'
;FNLKVPNYRQESDWEKLGLPISRKEIANWHIKSAQYYLKPLYSLLSDILREQSVLHADETSYRVLESDTNLTYFWTFLSGKNEE
;
A
#
# COMPACT_ATOMS: atom_id res chain seq x y z
N PHE A 1 -13.05 9.09 -10.82
CA PHE A 1 -11.93 8.33 -10.25
C PHE A 1 -12.00 6.90 -10.74
N ASN A 2 -11.13 6.51 -11.67
CA ASN A 2 -11.07 5.11 -12.11
C ASN A 2 -10.31 4.33 -11.03
N LEU A 3 -10.96 3.34 -10.42
CA LEU A 3 -10.38 2.51 -9.36
C LEU A 3 -9.14 1.76 -9.89
N LYS A 4 -8.23 1.40 -8.98
CA LYS A 4 -7.08 0.55 -9.29
C LYS A 4 -7.53 -0.74 -9.99
N VAL A 5 -6.91 -1.07 -11.11
CA VAL A 5 -7.12 -2.35 -11.80
C VAL A 5 -6.43 -3.47 -11.00
N PRO A 6 -7.14 -4.52 -10.55
CA PRO A 6 -6.54 -5.69 -9.90
C PRO A 6 -5.53 -6.39 -10.80
N ASN A 7 -4.45 -6.91 -10.21
CA ASN A 7 -3.34 -7.52 -10.97
C ASN A 7 -3.78 -8.66 -11.92
N TYR A 8 -4.86 -9.37 -11.63
CA TYR A 8 -5.37 -10.44 -12.49
C TYR A 8 -6.01 -9.93 -13.79
N ARG A 9 -6.63 -8.75 -13.72
CA ARG A 9 -7.14 -8.09 -14.93
C ARG A 9 -5.96 -7.56 -15.74
N GLN A 10 -4.95 -7.00 -15.07
CA GLN A 10 -3.72 -6.57 -15.73
C GLN A 10 -3.00 -7.71 -16.45
N GLU A 11 -2.84 -8.87 -15.80
CA GLU A 11 -2.26 -10.09 -16.39
C GLU A 11 -2.98 -10.49 -17.70
N SER A 12 -4.31 -10.55 -17.70
CA SER A 12 -5.10 -10.82 -18.91
C SER A 12 -4.89 -9.78 -20.01
N ASP A 13 -4.72 -8.51 -19.66
CA ASP A 13 -4.48 -7.45 -20.64
C ASP A 13 -3.06 -7.53 -21.23
N TRP A 14 -2.06 -7.89 -20.43
CA TRP A 14 -0.69 -8.14 -20.92
C TRP A 14 -0.61 -9.36 -21.83
N GLU A 15 -1.34 -10.42 -21.51
CA GLU A 15 -1.43 -11.63 -22.33
C GLU A 15 -2.02 -11.33 -23.73
N LYS A 16 -3.04 -10.47 -23.81
CA LYS A 16 -3.60 -10.00 -25.10
C LYS A 16 -2.58 -9.24 -25.96
N LEU A 17 -1.58 -8.63 -25.32
CA LEU A 17 -0.48 -7.95 -25.99
C LEU A 17 0.70 -8.89 -26.30
N GLY A 18 0.56 -10.20 -26.04
CA GLY A 18 1.60 -11.20 -26.25
C GLY A 18 2.72 -11.18 -25.20
N LEU A 19 2.49 -10.53 -24.05
CA LEU A 19 3.47 -10.42 -22.97
C LEU A 19 3.08 -11.36 -21.81
N PRO A 20 3.85 -12.44 -21.55
CA PRO A 20 3.53 -13.40 -20.49
C PRO A 20 3.97 -12.88 -19.12
N ILE A 21 3.33 -11.81 -18.62
CA ILE A 21 3.62 -11.21 -17.32
C ILE A 21 2.61 -11.72 -16.30
N SER A 22 3.09 -12.49 -15.33
CA SER A 22 2.25 -13.08 -14.30
C SER A 22 1.78 -12.06 -13.25
N ARG A 23 0.65 -12.36 -12.59
CA ARG A 23 0.14 -11.58 -11.45
C ARG A 23 1.20 -11.38 -10.35
N LYS A 24 2.03 -12.40 -10.12
CA LYS A 24 3.09 -12.40 -9.11
C LYS A 24 4.20 -11.41 -9.47
N GLU A 25 4.60 -11.36 -10.74
CA GLU A 25 5.59 -10.40 -11.22
C GLU A 25 5.09 -8.97 -11.09
N ILE A 26 3.84 -8.71 -11.48
CA ILE A 26 3.20 -7.39 -11.32
C ILE A 26 3.18 -6.96 -9.85
N ALA A 27 2.78 -7.85 -8.94
CA ALA A 27 2.78 -7.56 -7.50
C ALA A 27 4.18 -7.23 -6.98
N ASN A 28 5.18 -8.04 -7.35
CA ASN A 28 6.57 -7.83 -6.94
C ASN A 28 7.15 -6.52 -7.48
N TRP A 29 6.82 -6.14 -8.71
CA TRP A 29 7.25 -4.87 -9.29
C TRP A 29 6.65 -3.69 -8.56
N HIS A 30 5.36 -3.70 -8.21
CA HIS A 30 4.76 -2.64 -7.40
C HIS A 30 5.47 -2.47 -6.05
N ILE A 31 5.77 -3.59 -5.36
CA ILE A 31 6.48 -3.57 -4.07
C ILE A 31 7.88 -2.96 -4.25
N LYS A 32 8.64 -3.45 -5.23
CA LYS A 32 10.00 -2.97 -5.51
C LYS A 32 10.01 -1.49 -5.90
N SER A 33 9.12 -1.06 -6.79
CA SER A 33 9.01 0.34 -7.20
C SER A 33 8.70 1.25 -6.02
N ALA A 34 7.76 0.86 -5.15
CA ALA A 34 7.47 1.62 -3.94
C ALA A 34 8.70 1.69 -2.99
N GLN A 35 9.39 0.57 -2.79
CA GLN A 35 10.57 0.52 -1.92
C GLN A 35 11.77 1.28 -2.49
N TYR A 36 11.97 1.28 -3.80
CA TYR A 36 13.13 1.89 -4.44
C TYR A 36 12.96 3.40 -4.57
N TYR A 37 11.77 3.85 -4.96
CA TYR A 37 11.56 5.25 -5.30
C TYR A 37 10.79 6.04 -4.23
N LEU A 38 9.86 5.40 -3.51
CA LEU A 38 9.00 6.09 -2.55
C LEU A 38 9.49 5.99 -1.10
N LYS A 39 10.46 5.10 -0.81
CA LYS A 39 10.99 4.95 0.55
C LYS A 39 11.54 6.25 1.15
N PRO A 40 12.34 7.08 0.45
CA PRO A 40 12.82 8.34 1.02
C PRO A 40 11.68 9.31 1.36
N LEU A 41 10.67 9.40 0.49
CA LEU A 41 9.50 10.23 0.73
C LEU A 41 8.68 9.71 1.92
N TYR A 42 8.47 8.40 2.00
CA TYR A 42 7.80 7.77 3.14
C TYR A 42 8.53 8.05 4.45
N SER A 43 9.86 7.93 4.46
CA SER A 43 10.68 8.24 5.65
C SER A 43 10.51 9.69 6.07
N LEU A 44 10.60 10.64 5.14
CA LEU A 44 10.41 12.06 5.43
C LEU A 44 9.01 12.35 6.01
N LEU A 45 7.96 11.83 5.37
CA LEU A 45 6.59 11.98 5.85
C LEU A 45 6.40 11.35 7.23
N SER A 46 7.03 10.21 7.47
CA SER A 46 6.98 9.53 8.76
C SER A 46 7.71 10.31 9.85
N ASP A 47 8.79 11.03 9.53
CA ASP A 47 9.52 11.84 10.50
C ASP A 47 8.72 13.09 10.86
N ILE A 48 8.19 13.80 9.85
CA ILE A 48 7.30 14.96 10.04
C ILE A 48 6.08 14.56 10.87
N LEU A 49 5.48 13.40 10.58
CA LEU A 49 4.31 12.92 11.33
C LEU A 49 4.64 12.73 12.82
N ARG A 50 5.84 12.28 13.18
CA ARG A 50 6.23 12.07 14.59
C ARG A 50 6.47 13.38 15.35
N GLU A 51 6.68 14.49 14.67
CA GLU A 51 6.82 15.81 15.29
C GLU A 51 5.48 16.42 15.72
N GLN A 52 4.37 15.87 15.20
CA GLN A 52 3.02 16.33 15.53
C GLN A 52 2.70 16.10 17.00
N SER A 53 2.01 17.06 17.60
CA SER A 53 1.61 17.00 19.01
C SER A 53 0.51 15.95 19.25
N VAL A 54 -0.35 15.77 18.25
CA VAL A 54 -1.47 14.84 18.28
C VAL A 54 -1.51 14.04 16.98
N LEU A 55 -1.64 12.73 17.10
CA LEU A 55 -1.81 11.81 15.98
C LEU A 55 -3.23 11.26 15.92
N HIS A 56 -3.76 11.13 14.72
CA HIS A 56 -4.99 10.39 14.49
C HIS A 56 -4.63 8.99 14.01
N ALA A 57 -5.17 7.98 14.69
CA ALA A 57 -4.97 6.59 14.35
C ALA A 57 -6.33 5.95 14.06
N ASP A 58 -6.48 5.34 12.90
CA ASP A 58 -7.66 4.55 12.52
C ASP A 58 -7.27 3.07 12.42
N GLU A 59 -8.02 2.21 13.10
CA GLU A 59 -7.85 0.77 13.04
C GLU A 59 -8.65 0.21 11.88
N THR A 60 -7.96 -0.45 10.96
CA THR A 60 -8.62 -1.19 9.89
C THR A 60 -8.28 -2.67 10.00
N SER A 61 -9.32 -3.50 10.05
CA SER A 61 -9.17 -4.96 10.13
C SER A 61 -9.21 -5.59 8.73
N TYR A 62 -8.26 -6.49 8.47
CA TYR A 62 -8.22 -7.28 7.25
C TYR A 62 -7.76 -8.70 7.54
N ARG A 63 -8.19 -9.66 6.71
CA ARG A 63 -7.72 -11.04 6.78
C ARG A 63 -6.42 -11.19 6.00
N VAL A 64 -5.34 -11.48 6.70
CA VAL A 64 -4.04 -11.82 6.10
C VAL A 64 -3.99 -13.32 5.85
N LEU A 65 -3.70 -13.73 4.61
CA LEU A 65 -3.68 -15.15 4.22
C LEU A 65 -2.63 -15.98 4.97
N GLU A 66 -1.55 -15.33 5.41
CA GLU A 66 -0.43 -15.96 6.13
C GLU A 66 -0.61 -15.92 7.66
N SER A 67 -1.69 -15.32 8.19
CA SER A 67 -1.93 -15.26 9.63
C SER A 67 -2.77 -16.45 10.10
N ASP A 68 -2.35 -17.08 11.21
CA ASP A 68 -3.13 -18.11 11.90
C ASP A 68 -4.39 -17.54 12.57
N THR A 69 -4.44 -16.22 12.76
CA THR A 69 -5.60 -15.52 13.31
C THR A 69 -6.60 -15.13 12.20
N ASN A 70 -7.89 -15.35 12.46
CA ASN A 70 -8.97 -15.04 11.51
C ASN A 70 -9.11 -13.53 11.23
N LEU A 71 -8.60 -12.67 12.11
CA LEU A 71 -8.67 -11.22 12.00
C LEU A 71 -7.32 -10.61 12.38
N THR A 72 -6.79 -9.77 11.49
CA THR A 72 -5.56 -9.00 11.72
C THR A 72 -5.91 -7.52 11.71
N TYR A 73 -5.30 -6.76 12.60
CA TYR A 73 -5.55 -5.34 12.77
C TYR A 73 -4.35 -4.53 12.29
N PHE A 74 -4.62 -3.50 11.49
CA PHE A 74 -3.63 -2.55 11.01
C PHE A 74 -4.02 -1.15 11.46
N TRP A 75 -3.02 -0.37 11.88
CA TRP A 75 -3.21 1.01 12.29
C TRP A 75 -2.71 1.94 11.20
N THR A 76 -3.57 2.86 10.77
CA THR A 76 -3.21 3.93 9.84
C THR A 76 -3.11 5.24 10.61
N PHE A 77 -2.00 5.96 10.42
CA PHE A 77 -1.74 7.21 11.13
C PHE A 77 -1.82 8.39 10.17
N LEU A 78 -2.41 9.48 10.64
CA LEU A 78 -2.60 10.73 9.89
C LEU A 78 -2.31 11.93 10.80
N SER A 79 -1.84 13.02 10.20
CA SER A 79 -1.72 14.30 10.90
C SER A 79 -3.11 14.89 11.17
N GLY A 80 -3.24 15.64 12.26
CA GLY A 80 -4.45 16.39 12.55
C GLY A 80 -4.69 17.47 11.48
N LYS A 81 -5.92 17.61 11.00
CA LYS A 81 -6.28 18.62 9.99
C LYS A 81 -6.17 20.07 10.49
N ASN A 82 -6.02 20.25 11.81
CA ASN A 82 -6.11 21.50 12.55
C ASN A 82 -4.97 21.65 13.59
N GLU A 83 -3.72 21.36 13.23
CA GLU A 83 -2.61 21.95 13.99
C GLU A 83 -2.43 23.40 13.48
N GLU A 84 -2.50 24.38 14.40
CA GLU A 84 -2.32 25.83 14.13
C GLU A 84 -0.91 26.16 13.62
#